data_AF-A0A7V2V850-F1
#
_entry.id   AF-A0A7V2V850-F1
#
_cell.length_a   1.000
_cell.length_b   1.000
_cell.length_c   1.000
_cell.angle_alpha   90.00
_cell.angle_beta   90.00
_cell.angle_gamma   90.00
#
_symmetry.space_group_name_H-M   'P 1'
#
loop_
_entity.id
_entity.type
_entity.pdbx_description
1 polymer ?
#
loop_
_entity_poly.entity_id
_entity_poly.type
_entity_poly.pdbx_seq_one_letter_code
_entity_poly.pdbx_strand_id
1 'polypeptide(L)'
;MRNRKWLIPLLILSTLILLTVLLYQLPPIQDRLAWRIDNVRAKIKYALNPPEEAIFIPQTTGTMVNIIVEQTLQAMTPSITPTPTSPPATFTPTNAGPTNTQIPTQPPTLTPTPIPEKVVLNGIIHEFQKWNNCGPANLSMALSYWDWQGDQRDTAAFLKPNQRDKNVMPYEMIAYVNEMTELKALWRPGGDLEMLKELIAAGFPVIIEKGFEGPGFDGWMGHYELL
;
A
#
# COMPACT_ATOMS: atom_id res chain seq x y z
N MET A 1 33.57 -49.60 -28.62
CA MET A 1 32.27 -49.14 -28.08
C MET A 1 32.51 -48.48 -26.73
N ARG A 2 32.38 -47.16 -26.63
CA ARG A 2 32.72 -46.38 -25.42
C ARG A 2 31.61 -46.57 -24.37
N ASN A 3 31.95 -47.10 -23.20
CA ASN A 3 31.03 -47.41 -22.10
C ASN A 3 30.22 -46.17 -21.69
N ARG A 4 28.96 -46.09 -22.13
CA ARG A 4 28.00 -45.01 -21.80
C ARG A 4 27.46 -45.09 -20.36
N LYS A 5 28.00 -45.96 -19.51
CA LYS A 5 27.52 -46.18 -18.14
C LYS A 5 27.54 -44.92 -17.26
N TRP A 6 28.40 -43.93 -17.56
CA TRP A 6 28.43 -42.64 -16.87
C TRP A 6 27.31 -41.66 -17.29
N LEU A 7 26.62 -41.91 -18.41
CA LEU A 7 25.47 -41.11 -18.83
C LEU A 7 24.22 -41.40 -17.98
N ILE A 8 24.11 -42.60 -17.42
CA ILE A 8 22.97 -43.01 -16.58
C ILE A 8 22.89 -42.16 -15.29
N PRO A 9 23.95 -42.01 -14.48
CA PRO A 9 23.87 -41.17 -13.27
C PRO A 9 23.68 -39.69 -13.60
N LEU A 10 24.24 -39.19 -14.71
CA LEU A 10 24.00 -37.82 -15.18
C LEU A 10 22.53 -37.60 -15.57
N LEU A 11 21.93 -38.54 -16.29
CA LEU A 11 20.51 -38.51 -16.62
C LEU A 11 19.66 -38.54 -15.35
N ILE A 12 19.93 -39.46 -14.42
CA ILE A 12 19.20 -39.54 -13.14
C ILE A 12 19.30 -38.22 -12.38
N LEU A 13 20.50 -37.66 -12.25
CA LEU A 13 20.71 -36.37 -11.57
C LEU A 13 19.94 -35.24 -12.26
N SER A 14 20.00 -35.15 -13.59
CA SER A 14 19.27 -34.13 -14.34
C SER A 14 17.75 -34.28 -14.19
N THR A 15 17.25 -35.52 -14.17
CA THR A 15 15.82 -35.82 -14.00
C THR A 15 15.36 -35.44 -12.58
N LEU A 16 16.20 -35.72 -11.58
CA LEU A 16 15.92 -35.38 -10.18
C LEU A 16 15.92 -33.87 -9.96
N ILE A 17 16.85 -33.14 -10.58
CA ILE A 17 16.87 -31.67 -10.57
C ILE A 17 15.62 -31.11 -11.25
N LEU A 18 15.22 -31.65 -12.39
CA LEU A 18 14.02 -31.20 -13.08
C LEU A 18 12.76 -31.45 -12.25
N LEU A 19 12.67 -32.62 -11.60
CA LEU A 19 11.56 -32.97 -10.71
C LEU A 19 11.49 -32.04 -9.49
N THR A 20 12.62 -31.71 -8.85
CA THR A 20 12.63 -30.79 -7.71
C THR A 20 12.23 -29.37 -8.11
N VAL A 21 12.67 -28.89 -9.27
CA VAL A 21 12.23 -27.60 -9.82
C VAL A 21 10.73 -27.61 -10.08
N LEU A 22 10.19 -28.68 -10.69
CA LEU A 22 8.76 -28.80 -10.96
C LEU A 22 7.94 -28.80 -9.66
N LEU A 23 8.36 -29.59 -8.67
CA LEU A 23 7.71 -29.63 -7.35
C LEU A 23 7.77 -28.26 -6.66
N TYR A 24 8.90 -27.55 -6.75
CA TYR A 24 9.04 -26.22 -6.18
C TYR A 24 8.07 -25.19 -6.78
N GLN A 25 7.52 -25.41 -7.99
CA GLN A 25 6.50 -24.50 -8.54
C GLN A 25 5.12 -24.66 -7.89
N LEU A 26 4.92 -25.68 -7.05
CA LEU A 26 3.66 -25.88 -6.34
C LEU A 26 3.53 -24.88 -5.17
N PRO A 27 2.42 -24.11 -5.06
CA PRO A 27 2.23 -23.13 -3.99
C PRO A 27 2.46 -23.66 -2.55
N PRO A 28 2.03 -24.88 -2.18
CA PRO A 28 2.26 -25.42 -0.84
C PRO A 28 3.75 -25.61 -0.50
N ILE A 29 4.60 -25.81 -1.50
CA ILE A 29 6.05 -25.97 -1.31
C ILE A 29 6.72 -24.60 -1.20
N GLN A 30 6.35 -23.66 -2.08
CA GLN A 30 6.88 -22.28 -2.02
C GLN A 30 6.57 -21.63 -0.68
N ASP A 31 5.35 -21.78 -0.17
CA ASP A 31 4.94 -21.21 1.12
C ASP A 31 5.81 -21.65 2.29
N ARG A 32 6.31 -22.89 2.24
CA ARG A 32 7.11 -23.47 3.32
C ARG A 32 8.60 -23.19 3.18
N LEU A 33 9.09 -23.05 1.94
CA LEU A 33 10.51 -23.09 1.64
C LEU A 33 11.07 -21.77 1.08
N ALA A 34 10.28 -20.98 0.33
CA ALA A 34 10.77 -19.78 -0.36
C ALA A 34 11.42 -18.79 0.62
N TRP A 35 10.73 -18.46 1.72
CA TRP A 35 11.26 -17.55 2.74
C TRP A 35 12.55 -18.07 3.40
N ARG A 36 12.72 -19.39 3.53
CA ARG A 36 13.94 -19.99 4.10
C ARG A 36 15.11 -19.84 3.14
N ILE A 37 14.89 -20.08 1.85
CA ILE A 37 15.87 -19.89 0.79
C ILE A 37 16.29 -18.42 0.74
N ASP A 38 15.32 -17.50 0.75
CA ASP A 38 15.59 -16.06 0.72
C ASP A 38 16.34 -15.58 1.96
N ASN A 39 16.01 -16.09 3.14
CA ASN A 39 16.72 -15.77 4.37
C ASN A 39 18.18 -16.26 4.32
N VAL A 40 18.44 -17.49 3.88
CA VAL A 40 19.81 -18.00 3.69
C VAL A 40 20.57 -17.15 2.67
N ARG A 41 19.93 -16.80 1.56
CA ARG A 41 20.53 -15.94 0.53
C ARG A 41 20.86 -14.55 1.08
N ALA A 42 19.95 -13.96 1.87
CA ALA A 42 20.16 -12.66 2.51
C ALA A 42 21.34 -12.72 3.49
N LYS A 43 21.42 -13.76 4.32
CA LYS A 43 22.56 -13.97 5.25
C LYS A 43 23.89 -14.07 4.52
N ILE A 44 23.97 -14.85 3.43
CA ILE A 44 25.19 -14.94 2.62
C ILE A 44 25.54 -13.57 2.03
N LYS A 45 24.55 -12.84 1.50
CA LYS A 45 24.78 -11.52 0.91
C LYS A 45 25.30 -10.52 1.95
N TYR A 46 24.67 -10.44 3.12
CA TYR A 46 25.04 -9.50 4.17
C TYR A 46 26.36 -9.87 4.85
N ALA A 47 26.70 -11.16 4.91
CA ALA A 47 28.03 -11.60 5.37
C ALA A 47 29.16 -11.16 4.41
N LEU A 48 28.87 -11.03 3.11
CA LEU A 48 29.85 -10.60 2.11
C LEU A 48 29.83 -9.09 1.85
N ASN A 49 28.67 -8.45 1.99
CA ASN A 49 28.44 -7.02 1.73
C ASN A 49 27.43 -6.48 2.76
N PRO A 50 27.87 -6.11 3.96
CA PRO A 50 26.99 -5.61 5.01
C PRO A 50 26.41 -4.23 4.60
N PRO A 51 25.09 -4.05 4.65
CA PRO A 51 24.44 -2.80 4.22
C PRO A 51 24.80 -1.61 5.12
N GLU A 52 25.21 -1.82 6.36
CA GLU A 52 25.58 -0.77 7.31
C GLU A 52 26.90 -0.06 6.92
N GLU A 53 27.76 -0.71 6.13
CA GLU A 53 28.98 -0.11 5.58
C GLU A 53 28.69 0.83 4.40
N ALA A 54 27.49 0.72 3.79
CA ALA A 54 27.05 1.64 2.75
C ALA A 54 26.64 2.98 3.38
N ILE A 55 27.63 3.78 3.78
CA ILE A 55 27.41 5.16 4.17
C ILE A 55 26.85 5.88 2.94
N PHE A 56 25.61 6.36 3.04
CA PHE A 56 25.05 7.26 2.05
C PHE A 56 25.85 8.56 2.09
N ILE A 57 26.89 8.64 1.28
CA ILE A 57 27.57 9.89 0.96
C ILE A 57 26.77 10.47 -0.21
N PRO A 58 26.06 11.60 -0.05
CA PRO A 58 25.43 12.29 -1.16
C PRO A 58 26.55 12.67 -2.13
N GLN A 59 26.79 11.82 -3.12
CA GLN A 59 27.92 11.93 -4.01
C GLN A 59 27.62 13.04 -5.01
N THR A 60 28.23 14.20 -4.76
CA THR A 60 28.53 15.27 -5.72
C THR A 60 27.41 15.58 -6.71
N THR A 61 26.28 16.04 -6.19
CA THR A 61 25.32 16.78 -7.01
C THR A 61 24.79 17.99 -6.25
N GLY A 62 25.71 18.79 -5.69
CA GLY A 62 25.34 20.07 -5.08
C GLY A 62 24.48 20.95 -6.01
N THR A 63 24.71 20.87 -7.31
CA THR A 63 23.88 21.51 -8.33
C THR A 63 22.47 20.91 -8.41
N MET A 64 22.31 19.59 -8.42
CA MET A 64 20.96 18.97 -8.49
C MET A 64 20.20 19.09 -7.16
N VAL A 65 20.89 19.02 -6.02
CA VAL A 65 20.25 19.25 -4.70
C VAL A 65 19.75 20.69 -4.61
N ASN A 66 20.56 21.68 -5.02
CA ASN A 66 20.12 23.07 -5.04
C ASN A 66 18.95 23.29 -6.01
N ILE A 67 18.97 22.65 -7.20
CA ILE A 67 17.84 22.70 -8.14
C ILE A 67 16.59 22.06 -7.54
N ILE A 68 16.69 20.89 -6.90
CA ILE A 68 15.54 20.23 -6.27
C ILE A 68 15.00 21.08 -5.11
N VAL A 69 15.87 21.68 -4.28
CA VAL A 69 15.47 22.57 -3.19
C VAL A 69 14.81 23.84 -3.74
N GLU A 70 15.37 24.48 -4.76
CA GLU A 70 14.77 25.65 -5.41
C GLU A 70 13.42 25.32 -6.07
N GLN A 71 13.32 24.19 -6.77
CA GLN A 71 12.07 23.73 -7.38
C GLN A 71 11.00 23.41 -6.33
N THR A 72 11.40 22.80 -5.22
CA THR A 72 10.47 22.49 -4.11
C THR A 72 10.01 23.79 -3.44
N LEU A 73 10.89 24.75 -3.21
CA LEU A 73 10.54 26.08 -2.66
C LEU A 73 9.64 26.87 -3.62
N GLN A 74 9.88 26.81 -4.93
CA GLN A 74 9.00 27.44 -5.92
C GLN A 74 7.62 26.76 -5.96
N ALA A 75 7.55 25.43 -5.85
CA ALA A 75 6.27 24.70 -5.80
C ALA A 75 5.44 25.00 -4.54
N MET A 76 6.06 25.44 -3.45
CA MET A 76 5.38 25.85 -2.22
C MET A 76 4.90 27.31 -2.23
N THR A 77 5.19 28.10 -3.27
CA THR A 77 4.62 29.43 -3.40
C THR A 77 3.18 29.35 -3.94
N PRO A 78 2.17 29.88 -3.22
CA PRO A 78 0.81 29.91 -3.74
C PRO A 78 0.76 30.82 -4.97
N SER A 79 0.52 30.24 -6.14
CA SER A 79 0.18 31.00 -7.33
C SER A 79 -1.22 31.60 -7.13
N ILE A 80 -1.28 32.90 -6.85
CA ILE A 80 -2.51 33.69 -6.96
C ILE A 80 -2.92 33.71 -8.43
N THR A 81 -3.78 32.75 -8.80
CA THR A 81 -4.51 32.83 -10.07
C THR A 81 -5.44 34.04 -9.98
N PRO A 82 -5.33 35.05 -10.84
CA PRO A 82 -6.28 36.16 -10.84
C PRO A 82 -7.65 35.60 -11.25
N THR A 83 -8.58 35.60 -10.30
CA THR A 83 -10.00 35.37 -10.55
C THR A 83 -10.47 36.33 -11.66
N PRO A 84 -11.15 35.87 -12.72
CA PRO A 84 -11.69 36.78 -13.73
C PRO A 84 -12.75 37.67 -13.09
N THR A 85 -12.47 38.97 -13.04
CA THR A 85 -13.43 40.02 -12.65
C THR A 85 -14.54 40.08 -13.69
N SER A 86 -15.72 39.54 -13.35
CA SER A 86 -16.94 39.74 -14.14
C SER A 86 -17.40 41.21 -14.02
N PRO A 87 -17.88 41.85 -15.10
CA PRO A 87 -18.34 43.24 -15.05
C PRO A 87 -19.57 43.42 -14.15
N PRO A 88 -19.78 44.60 -13.54
CA PRO A 88 -20.95 44.86 -12.70
C PRO A 88 -22.22 44.82 -13.54
N ALA A 89 -23.20 44.01 -13.14
CA ALA A 89 -24.55 44.08 -13.68
C ALA A 89 -25.23 45.36 -13.17
N THR A 90 -25.61 46.24 -14.09
CA THR A 90 -26.43 47.42 -13.80
C THR A 90 -27.87 46.98 -13.52
N PHE A 91 -28.28 46.97 -12.26
CA PHE A 91 -29.68 46.74 -11.89
C PHE A 91 -30.49 48.02 -12.11
N THR A 92 -31.44 47.99 -13.04
CA THR A 92 -32.49 48.99 -13.17
C THR A 92 -33.62 48.62 -12.21
N PRO A 93 -34.07 49.50 -11.30
CA PRO A 93 -35.18 49.18 -10.41
C PRO A 93 -36.48 49.17 -11.21
N THR A 94 -37.04 47.99 -11.44
CA THR A 94 -38.44 47.83 -11.86
C THR A 94 -39.25 47.49 -10.62
N ASN A 95 -40.18 48.36 -10.24
CA ASN A 95 -41.12 48.13 -9.15
C ASN A 95 -41.95 46.88 -9.43
N ALA A 96 -41.67 45.78 -8.72
CA ALA A 96 -42.54 44.62 -8.60
C ALA A 96 -43.14 44.59 -7.19
N GLY A 97 -44.47 44.50 -7.13
CA GLY A 97 -45.26 44.52 -5.90
C GLY A 97 -44.95 43.36 -4.93
N PRO A 98 -45.54 43.39 -3.73
CA PRO A 98 -45.18 42.48 -2.65
C PRO A 98 -45.54 41.03 -3.03
N THR A 99 -44.52 40.22 -3.29
CA THR A 99 -44.65 38.76 -3.33
C THR A 99 -44.12 38.21 -2.01
N ASN A 100 -44.93 37.38 -1.35
CA ASN A 100 -44.67 36.82 -0.04
C ASN A 100 -43.58 35.73 -0.15
N THR A 101 -42.31 36.12 0.00
CA THR A 101 -41.18 35.17 -0.03
C THR A 101 -41.17 34.36 1.27
N GLN A 102 -41.50 33.07 1.17
CA GLN A 102 -41.32 32.13 2.28
C GLN A 102 -39.82 32.01 2.61
N ILE A 103 -39.49 32.16 3.89
CA ILE A 103 -38.13 32.05 4.42
C ILE A 103 -37.66 30.59 4.22
N PRO A 104 -36.47 30.34 3.64
CA PRO A 104 -35.92 28.99 3.53
C PRO A 104 -35.76 28.38 4.93
N THR A 105 -36.42 27.25 5.18
CA THR A 105 -36.20 26.44 6.39
C THR A 105 -34.77 25.91 6.37
N GLN A 106 -33.98 26.22 7.40
CA GLN A 106 -32.63 25.66 7.53
C GLN A 106 -32.72 24.11 7.56
N PRO A 107 -31.88 23.40 6.79
CA PRO A 107 -31.83 21.95 6.86
C PRO A 107 -31.46 21.51 8.28
N PRO A 108 -31.96 20.36 8.76
CA PRO A 108 -31.63 19.86 10.08
C PRO A 108 -30.10 19.70 10.22
N THR A 109 -29.54 20.30 11.27
CA THR A 109 -28.14 20.11 11.65
C THR A 109 -27.93 18.65 12.02
N LEU A 110 -27.18 17.90 11.21
CA LEU A 110 -26.78 16.54 11.53
C LEU A 110 -25.92 16.59 12.80
N THR A 111 -26.44 16.05 13.89
CA THR A 111 -25.66 15.87 15.13
C THR A 111 -24.83 14.59 14.94
N PRO A 112 -23.51 14.60 15.18
CA PRO A 112 -22.68 13.42 15.00
C PRO A 112 -23.20 12.28 15.90
N THR A 113 -23.34 11.09 15.31
CA THR A 113 -23.70 9.90 16.08
C THR A 113 -22.52 9.57 17.00
N PRO A 114 -22.72 9.40 18.32
CA PRO A 114 -21.63 9.05 19.21
C PRO A 114 -21.01 7.73 18.79
N ILE A 115 -19.68 7.70 18.72
CA ILE A 115 -18.92 6.49 18.39
C ILE A 115 -19.16 5.45 19.49
N PRO A 116 -19.49 4.19 19.16
CA PRO A 116 -19.60 3.12 20.15
C PRO A 116 -18.29 2.94 20.94
N GLU A 117 -18.39 2.54 22.20
CA GLU A 117 -17.22 2.30 23.07
C GLU A 117 -16.24 1.26 22.47
N LYS A 118 -16.77 0.29 21.71
CA LYS A 118 -16.00 -0.72 21.01
C LYS A 118 -16.68 -1.09 19.70
N VAL A 119 -15.89 -1.16 18.62
CA VAL A 119 -16.31 -1.68 17.33
C VAL A 119 -15.29 -2.74 16.88
N VAL A 120 -15.80 -3.83 16.29
CA VAL A 120 -14.99 -4.85 15.64
C VAL A 120 -15.66 -5.15 14.30
N LEU A 121 -14.91 -4.99 13.21
CA LEU A 121 -15.37 -5.36 11.88
C LEU A 121 -15.31 -6.88 11.73
N ASN A 122 -16.47 -7.52 11.61
CA ASN A 122 -16.56 -8.95 11.35
C ASN A 122 -16.47 -9.24 9.84
N GLY A 123 -16.03 -10.43 9.46
CA GLY A 123 -15.92 -10.85 8.05
C GLY A 123 -14.50 -10.74 7.47
N ILE A 124 -13.56 -10.13 8.20
CA ILE A 124 -12.15 -10.11 7.81
C ILE A 124 -11.55 -11.52 7.97
N ILE A 125 -11.06 -12.07 6.86
CA ILE A 125 -10.33 -13.34 6.82
C ILE A 125 -8.85 -13.04 7.08
N HIS A 126 -8.33 -13.52 8.20
CA HIS A 126 -6.93 -13.31 8.56
C HIS A 126 -5.98 -14.15 7.70
N GLU A 127 -4.92 -13.52 7.20
CA GLU A 127 -3.82 -14.15 6.50
C GLU A 127 -2.49 -13.90 7.20
N PHE A 128 -1.70 -14.95 7.42
CA PHE A 128 -0.29 -14.76 7.77
C PHE A 128 0.47 -14.20 6.56
N GLN A 129 1.15 -13.08 6.75
CA GLN A 129 1.96 -12.51 5.68
C GLN A 129 3.02 -13.50 5.18
N LYS A 130 3.23 -13.53 3.88
CA LYS A 130 4.40 -14.14 3.26
C LYS A 130 5.61 -13.20 3.35
N TRP A 131 6.75 -13.67 2.87
CA TRP A 131 8.02 -12.95 2.92
C TRP A 131 7.93 -11.57 2.25
N ASN A 132 8.20 -10.50 3.01
CA ASN A 132 8.09 -9.09 2.58
C ASN A 132 6.73 -8.72 1.95
N ASN A 133 5.65 -9.32 2.42
CA ASN A 133 4.32 -9.20 1.80
C ASN A 133 3.30 -8.44 2.68
N CYS A 134 3.77 -7.52 3.52
CA CYS A 134 2.91 -6.78 4.45
C CYS A 134 1.79 -5.99 3.77
N GLY A 135 2.09 -5.21 2.72
CA GLY A 135 1.09 -4.47 1.96
C GLY A 135 0.06 -5.39 1.30
N PRO A 136 0.48 -6.36 0.46
CA PRO A 136 -0.45 -7.29 -0.18
C PRO A 136 -1.32 -8.10 0.78
N ALA A 137 -0.77 -8.56 1.92
CA ALA A 137 -1.53 -9.29 2.92
C ALA A 137 -2.55 -8.40 3.66
N ASN A 138 -2.18 -7.19 4.06
CA ASN A 138 -3.14 -6.27 4.69
C ASN A 138 -4.24 -5.86 3.71
N LEU A 139 -3.90 -5.69 2.43
CA LEU A 139 -4.90 -5.38 1.41
C LEU A 139 -5.86 -6.55 1.18
N SER A 140 -5.39 -7.80 1.07
CA SER A 140 -6.29 -8.95 0.88
C SER A 140 -7.19 -9.16 2.11
N MET A 141 -6.65 -9.02 3.32
CA MET A 141 -7.44 -9.05 4.55
C MET A 141 -8.51 -7.94 4.55
N ALA A 142 -8.17 -6.69 4.20
CA ALA A 142 -9.13 -5.59 4.17
C ALA A 142 -10.23 -5.81 3.12
N LEU A 143 -9.88 -6.34 1.95
CA LEU A 143 -10.83 -6.62 0.87
C LEU A 143 -11.81 -7.75 1.24
N SER A 144 -11.37 -8.73 2.02
CA SER A 144 -12.24 -9.83 2.48
C SER A 144 -13.44 -9.37 3.32
N TYR A 145 -13.36 -8.19 3.95
CA TYR A 145 -14.50 -7.56 4.62
C TYR A 145 -15.69 -7.31 3.67
N TRP A 146 -15.41 -7.09 2.38
CA TRP A 146 -16.39 -6.86 1.33
C TRP A 146 -16.63 -8.12 0.47
N ASP A 147 -16.42 -9.31 1.03
CA ASP A 147 -16.58 -10.61 0.35
C ASP A 147 -15.73 -10.75 -0.93
N TRP A 148 -14.68 -9.94 -1.09
CA TRP A 148 -13.74 -10.09 -2.19
C TRP A 148 -13.06 -11.45 -2.13
N GLN A 149 -12.94 -12.10 -3.29
CA GLN A 149 -12.37 -13.43 -3.41
C GLN A 149 -10.91 -13.36 -3.83
N GLY A 150 -10.04 -14.01 -3.08
CA GLY A 150 -8.61 -14.13 -3.38
C GLY A 150 -7.76 -14.19 -2.12
N ASP A 151 -6.45 -14.13 -2.29
CA ASP A 151 -5.49 -14.06 -1.20
C ASP A 151 -4.35 -13.05 -1.50
N GLN A 152 -3.39 -12.93 -0.60
CA GLN A 152 -2.27 -12.00 -0.76
C GLN A 152 -1.39 -12.24 -2.00
N ARG A 153 -1.54 -13.35 -2.72
CA ARG A 153 -0.85 -13.61 -4.01
C ARG A 153 -1.54 -12.85 -5.13
N ASP A 154 -2.86 -12.75 -5.11
CA ASP A 154 -3.63 -12.01 -6.11
C ASP A 154 -3.33 -10.51 -5.99
N THR A 155 -3.27 -9.98 -4.76
CA THR A 155 -2.85 -8.60 -4.53
C THR A 155 -1.36 -8.40 -4.85
N ALA A 156 -0.48 -9.34 -4.47
CA ALA A 156 0.96 -9.23 -4.75
C ALA A 156 1.29 -9.32 -6.25
N ALA A 157 0.51 -10.03 -7.06
CA ALA A 157 0.75 -10.12 -8.50
C ALA A 157 0.70 -8.76 -9.18
N PHE A 158 -0.15 -7.85 -8.67
CA PHE A 158 -0.24 -6.47 -9.14
C PHE A 158 0.74 -5.55 -8.41
N LEU A 159 0.75 -5.61 -7.07
CA LEU A 159 1.51 -4.67 -6.24
C LEU A 159 3.02 -4.92 -6.28
N LYS A 160 3.45 -6.13 -6.65
CA LYS A 160 4.87 -6.54 -6.63
C LYS A 160 5.27 -7.17 -7.97
N PRO A 161 5.23 -6.41 -9.09
CA PRO A 161 5.63 -6.93 -10.39
C PRO A 161 7.09 -7.40 -10.37
N ASN A 162 7.92 -6.76 -9.54
CA ASN A 162 9.20 -7.31 -9.12
C ASN A 162 9.06 -8.01 -7.76
N GLN A 163 9.14 -9.34 -7.75
CA GLN A 163 9.07 -10.17 -6.53
C GLN A 163 10.16 -9.83 -5.49
N ARG A 164 11.24 -9.16 -5.89
CA ARG A 164 12.31 -8.72 -4.97
C ARG A 164 11.99 -7.40 -4.27
N ASP A 165 10.92 -6.72 -4.67
CA ASP A 165 10.49 -5.53 -3.98
C ASP A 165 10.12 -5.88 -2.53
N LYS A 166 10.57 -5.05 -1.61
CA LYS A 166 10.36 -5.22 -0.17
C LYS A 166 9.27 -4.30 0.37
N ASN A 167 8.86 -3.30 -0.42
CA ASN A 167 7.86 -2.34 -0.02
C ASN A 167 6.76 -2.23 -1.08
N VAL A 168 5.59 -1.76 -0.63
CA VAL A 168 4.50 -1.31 -1.50
C VAL A 168 4.09 0.04 -0.98
N MET A 169 3.88 1.02 -1.85
CA MET A 169 3.44 2.35 -1.50
C MET A 169 1.90 2.40 -1.39
N PRO A 170 1.32 3.26 -0.54
CA PRO A 170 -0.14 3.31 -0.35
C PRO A 170 -0.92 3.58 -1.65
N TYR A 171 -0.38 4.42 -2.54
CA TYR A 171 -1.03 4.72 -3.82
C TYR A 171 -1.12 3.50 -4.75
N GLU A 172 -0.21 2.53 -4.63
CA GLU A 172 -0.27 1.29 -5.41
C GLU A 172 -1.42 0.41 -4.93
N MET A 173 -1.66 0.35 -3.61
CA MET A 173 -2.82 -0.33 -3.04
C MET A 173 -4.13 0.33 -3.47
N ILE A 174 -4.18 1.66 -3.49
CA ILE A 174 -5.35 2.38 -4.01
C ILE A 174 -5.58 2.06 -5.48
N ALA A 175 -4.53 2.06 -6.29
CA ALA A 175 -4.62 1.71 -7.71
C ALA A 175 -5.20 0.30 -7.88
N TYR A 176 -4.70 -0.69 -7.12
CA TYR A 176 -5.26 -2.04 -7.12
C TYR A 176 -6.76 -2.03 -6.83
N VAL A 177 -7.20 -1.39 -5.74
CA VAL A 177 -8.62 -1.38 -5.39
C VAL A 177 -9.46 -0.72 -6.49
N ASN A 178 -9.01 0.44 -6.98
CA ASN A 178 -9.78 1.24 -7.92
C ASN A 178 -9.82 0.65 -9.33
N GLU A 179 -8.80 -0.11 -9.73
CA GLU A 179 -8.66 -0.69 -11.08
C GLU A 179 -9.09 -2.16 -11.14
N MET A 180 -8.87 -2.93 -10.07
CA MET A 180 -9.04 -4.38 -10.06
C MET A 180 -10.31 -4.84 -9.33
N THR A 181 -11.06 -3.92 -8.71
CA THR A 181 -12.28 -4.24 -7.96
C THR A 181 -13.40 -3.24 -8.24
N GLU A 182 -14.62 -3.56 -7.81
CA GLU A 182 -15.77 -2.63 -7.85
C GLU A 182 -15.77 -1.62 -6.68
N LEU A 183 -14.79 -1.74 -5.77
CA LEU A 183 -14.68 -0.88 -4.59
C LEU A 183 -13.93 0.41 -4.91
N LYS A 184 -13.84 1.29 -3.91
CA LYS A 184 -13.02 2.49 -3.94
C LYS A 184 -12.17 2.61 -2.69
N ALA A 185 -10.91 2.98 -2.88
CA ALA A 185 -9.99 3.28 -1.81
C ALA A 185 -9.49 4.72 -1.89
N LEU A 186 -9.14 5.27 -0.73
CA LEU A 186 -8.51 6.57 -0.59
C LEU A 186 -7.39 6.47 0.43
N TRP A 187 -6.34 7.25 0.22
CA TRP A 187 -5.24 7.43 1.16
C TRP A 187 -5.16 8.89 1.54
N ARG A 188 -4.96 9.15 2.83
CA ARG A 188 -4.78 10.48 3.39
C ARG A 188 -3.65 10.44 4.41
N PRO A 189 -2.62 11.28 4.28
CA PRO A 189 -1.66 11.49 5.35
C PRO A 189 -2.29 12.32 6.48
N GLY A 190 -1.73 12.19 7.69
CA GLY A 190 -2.05 13.08 8.81
C GLY A 190 -3.35 12.77 9.55
N GLY A 191 -3.79 11.50 9.58
CA GLY A 191 -4.90 11.10 10.43
C GLY A 191 -4.54 10.99 11.92
N ASP A 192 -5.55 11.03 12.78
CA ASP A 192 -5.43 10.84 14.22
C ASP A 192 -6.28 9.66 14.72
N LEU A 193 -6.12 9.31 16.00
CA LEU A 193 -6.79 8.15 16.60
C LEU A 193 -8.33 8.27 16.58
N GLU A 194 -8.88 9.48 16.74
CA GLU A 194 -10.33 9.67 16.75
C GLU A 194 -10.90 9.47 15.35
N MET A 195 -10.26 10.00 14.31
CA MET A 195 -10.69 9.76 12.92
C MET A 195 -10.61 8.27 12.54
N LEU A 196 -9.59 7.54 13.01
CA LEU A 196 -9.51 6.09 12.78
C LEU A 196 -10.70 5.36 13.42
N LYS A 197 -11.08 5.72 14.65
CA LYS A 197 -12.25 5.15 15.32
C LYS A 197 -13.55 5.49 14.60
N GLU A 198 -13.70 6.73 14.13
CA GLU A 198 -14.88 7.16 13.36
C GLU A 198 -15.03 6.34 12.08
N LEU A 199 -13.94 6.12 11.34
CA LEU A 199 -13.94 5.33 10.11
C LEU A 199 -14.31 3.87 10.36
N ILE A 200 -13.71 3.25 11.38
CA ILE A 200 -14.01 1.86 11.76
C ILE A 200 -15.46 1.75 12.24
N ALA A 201 -15.95 2.70 13.04
CA ALA A 201 -17.33 2.74 13.50
C ALA A 201 -18.33 2.94 12.35
N ALA A 202 -17.92 3.61 11.28
CA ALA A 202 -18.70 3.75 10.05
C ALA A 202 -18.61 2.54 9.11
N GLY A 203 -17.88 1.48 9.49
CA GLY A 203 -17.79 0.24 8.71
C GLY A 203 -16.70 0.25 7.64
N PHE A 204 -15.70 1.12 7.74
CA PHE A 204 -14.57 1.14 6.81
C PHE A 204 -13.37 0.36 7.39
N PRO A 205 -12.87 -0.67 6.70
CA PRO A 205 -11.56 -1.26 7.01
C PRO A 205 -10.45 -0.23 6.80
N VAL A 206 -9.60 -0.03 7.80
CA VAL A 206 -8.53 0.98 7.75
C VAL A 206 -7.17 0.31 7.81
N ILE A 207 -6.35 0.55 6.78
CA ILE A 207 -4.94 0.14 6.76
C ILE A 207 -4.08 1.35 7.10
N ILE A 208 -3.15 1.19 8.04
CA ILE A 208 -2.17 2.22 8.41
C ILE A 208 -0.74 1.77 8.07
N GLU A 209 0.11 2.74 7.74
CA GLU A 209 1.56 2.57 7.76
C GLU A 209 2.07 2.74 9.20
N LYS A 210 2.91 1.82 9.65
CA LYS A 210 3.54 1.88 10.97
C LYS A 210 5.01 1.48 10.92
N GLY A 211 5.75 1.89 11.94
CA GLY A 211 7.05 1.31 12.24
C GLY A 211 6.91 -0.07 12.84
N PHE A 212 7.82 -0.97 12.48
CA PHE A 212 7.98 -2.27 13.11
C PHE A 212 9.42 -2.48 13.56
N GLU A 213 9.55 -2.78 14.84
CA GLU A 213 10.77 -3.24 15.51
C GLU A 213 10.41 -4.57 16.17
N GLY A 214 11.27 -5.59 16.02
CA GLY A 214 10.91 -6.94 16.44
C GLY A 214 12.11 -7.77 16.88
N PRO A 215 11.87 -8.81 17.70
CA PRO A 215 12.94 -9.69 18.16
C PRO A 215 13.56 -10.46 16.99
N GLY A 216 14.88 -10.41 16.86
CA GLY A 216 15.63 -11.17 15.85
C GLY A 216 16.15 -10.36 14.65
N PHE A 217 15.97 -9.04 14.65
CA PHE A 217 16.72 -8.12 13.80
C PHE A 217 16.91 -6.79 14.54
N ASP A 218 18.05 -6.14 14.34
CA ASP A 218 18.30 -4.81 14.87
C ASP A 218 17.85 -3.77 13.84
N GLY A 219 17.07 -2.77 14.28
CA GLY A 219 16.65 -1.64 13.46
C GLY A 219 15.15 -1.50 13.28
N TRP A 220 14.77 -0.62 12.37
CA TRP A 220 13.39 -0.21 12.09
C TRP A 220 13.02 -0.56 10.64
N MET A 221 11.80 -1.05 10.43
CA MET A 221 11.24 -1.18 9.08
C MET A 221 9.82 -0.63 9.00
N GLY A 222 9.46 -0.10 7.83
CA GLY A 222 8.08 0.21 7.52
C GLY A 222 7.24 -1.05 7.44
N HIS A 223 5.99 -0.96 7.91
CA HIS A 223 5.04 -2.06 7.95
C HIS A 223 3.62 -1.54 7.76
N TYR A 224 2.70 -2.44 7.43
CA TYR A 224 1.28 -2.15 7.32
C TYR A 224 0.49 -2.92 8.36
N GLU A 225 -0.55 -2.31 8.90
CA GLU A 225 -1.48 -2.94 9.82
C GLU A 225 -2.91 -2.57 9.46
N LEU A 226 -3.75 -3.59 9.32
CA LEU A 226 -5.20 -3.48 9.26
C LEU A 226 -5.72 -3.38 10.69
N LEU A 227 -6.50 -2.33 10.96
CA LEU A 227 -7.08 -2.03 12.27
C LEU A 227 -8.40 -2.77 12.54
#